data_AF-A0A626M6J8-F1
#
_entry.id   AF-A0A626M6J8-F1
#
_cell.length_a   1.000
_cell.length_b   1.000
_cell.length_c   1.000
_cell.angle_alpha   90.00
_cell.angle_beta   90.00
_cell.angle_gamma   90.00
#
_symmetry.space_group_name_H-M   'P 1'
#
loop_
_entity.id
_entity.type
_entity.pdbx_description
1 polymer ?
#
loop_
_entity_poly.entity_id
_entity_poly.type
_entity_poly.pdbx_seq_one_letter_code
_entity_poly.pdbx_strand_id
1 'polypeptide(L)' 'MQESRKNTHLMNLTSGYQSETSHCCGYRMLEMPLHQRIWPCPEYGVEHNRDINAALNITKQGLTVITGGRTHYLSPWRPA' A
#
# COMPACT_ATOMS: atom_id res chain seq x y z
N MET A 1 27.60 0.54 -21.09
CA MET A 1 26.59 -0.31 -20.43
C MET A 1 25.25 -0.02 -21.12
N GLN A 2 24.83 -0.90 -22.04
CA GLN A 2 23.58 -0.71 -22.80
C GLN A 2 22.40 -1.13 -21.91
N GLU A 3 21.53 -0.18 -21.58
CA GLU A 3 20.28 -0.46 -20.86
C GLU A 3 19.33 -1.19 -21.84
N SER A 4 19.13 -2.49 -21.64
CA SER A 4 18.13 -3.26 -22.40
C SER A 4 16.74 -2.70 -22.08
N ARG A 5 16.01 -2.23 -23.10
CA ARG A 5 14.61 -1.80 -22.94
C ARG A 5 13.78 -2.99 -22.48
N LYS A 6 13.53 -3.10 -21.18
CA LYS A 6 12.53 -4.02 -20.63
C LYS A 6 11.17 -3.54 -21.14
N ASN A 7 10.33 -4.46 -21.60
CA ASN A 7 8.96 -4.19 -21.99
C ASN A 7 8.16 -3.83 -20.72
N THR A 8 8.28 -2.58 -20.28
CA THR A 8 7.75 -2.08 -19.00
C THR A 8 6.49 -1.28 -19.28
N HIS A 9 5.38 -1.71 -18.70
CA HIS A 9 4.12 -0.96 -18.72
C HIS A 9 4.02 -0.08 -17.48
N LEU A 10 4.04 1.24 -17.69
CA LEU A 10 3.82 2.21 -16.62
C LEU A 10 2.31 2.40 -16.42
N MET A 11 1.86 2.33 -15.17
CA MET A 11 0.46 2.51 -14.80
C MET A 11 0.37 3.54 -13.68
N ASN A 12 -0.58 4.47 -13.80
CA ASN A 12 -0.89 5.41 -12.74
C ASN A 12 -1.89 4.78 -11.77
N LEU A 13 -1.51 4.70 -10.49
CA LEU A 13 -2.37 4.25 -9.41
C LEU A 13 -2.78 5.45 -8.54
N THR A 14 -3.96 5.40 -7.94
CA THR A 14 -4.37 6.45 -6.99
C THR A 14 -3.53 6.36 -5.73
N SER A 15 -3.08 7.51 -5.22
CA SER A 15 -2.06 7.64 -4.15
C SER A 15 -2.64 7.85 -2.75
N GLY A 16 -3.91 7.50 -2.51
CA GLY A 16 -4.52 7.70 -1.19
C GLY A 16 -4.16 6.59 -0.20
N TYR A 17 -3.47 6.94 0.89
CA TYR A 17 -3.32 6.13 2.10
C TYR A 17 -2.44 4.86 2.04
N GLN A 18 -1.59 4.67 1.02
CA GLN A 18 -0.75 3.45 0.92
C GLN A 18 0.26 3.32 2.06
N SER A 19 0.73 4.44 2.59
CA SER A 19 1.66 4.48 3.72
C SER A 19 0.99 4.15 5.04
N GLU A 20 -0.29 4.50 5.17
CA GLU A 20 -1.07 4.51 6.42
C GLU A 20 -1.93 3.25 6.58
N THR A 21 -2.26 2.58 5.48
CA THR A 21 -2.97 1.31 5.47
C THR A 21 -1.99 0.16 5.61
N SER A 22 -2.13 -0.66 6.65
CA SER A 22 -1.37 -1.88 6.82
C SER A 22 -1.59 -2.81 5.62
N HIS A 23 -0.51 -3.26 4.98
CA HIS A 23 -0.60 -4.23 3.89
C HIS A 23 -1.09 -5.61 4.37
N CYS A 24 -0.99 -5.92 5.67
CA CYS A 24 -1.27 -7.27 6.18
C CYS A 24 -2.75 -7.46 6.55
N CYS A 25 -3.35 -6.52 7.29
CA CYS A 25 -4.78 -6.56 7.64
C CYS A 25 -5.66 -5.55 6.91
N GLY A 26 -5.09 -4.46 6.40
CA GLY A 26 -5.86 -3.33 5.88
C GLY A 26 -6.26 -2.28 6.93
N TYR A 27 -5.82 -2.42 8.19
CA TYR A 27 -6.00 -1.37 9.20
C TYR A 27 -5.40 -0.05 8.73
N ARG A 28 -6.15 1.06 8.81
CA ARG A 28 -5.63 2.39 8.49
C ARG A 28 -5.26 3.15 9.75
N MET A 29 -3.98 3.49 9.89
CA MET A 29 -3.50 4.40 10.91
C MET A 29 -3.96 5.83 10.56
N LEU A 30 -4.93 6.35 11.32
CA LEU A 30 -5.51 7.68 11.07
C LEU A 30 -4.51 8.82 11.34
N GLU A 31 -3.63 8.62 12.32
CA GLU A 31 -2.60 9.58 12.70
C GLU A 31 -1.23 8.96 12.47
N MET A 32 -0.58 9.30 11.35
CA MET A 32 0.78 8.86 11.07
C MET A 32 1.65 10.02 10.58
N PRO A 33 2.12 10.90 11.50
CA PRO A 33 2.94 12.07 11.17
C PRO A 33 4.13 11.70 10.30
N LEU A 34 4.52 12.53 9.32
CA LEU A 34 5.55 12.18 8.32
C LEU A 34 6.85 11.62 8.93
N HIS A 35 7.28 12.11 10.09
CA HIS A 35 8.49 11.65 10.77
C HIS A 35 8.39 10.22 11.34
N GLN A 36 7.19 9.69 11.54
CA GLN A 36 6.98 8.33 12.04
C GLN A 36 7.20 7.31 10.91
N ARG A 37 8.40 6.72 10.87
CA ARG A 37 8.79 5.75 9.84
C ARG A 37 8.42 4.31 10.19
N ILE A 38 8.39 3.98 11.47
CA ILE A 38 8.00 2.66 11.98
C ILE A 38 6.75 2.81 12.84
N TRP A 39 5.79 1.91 12.67
CA TRP A 39 4.58 1.87 13.49
C TRP A 39 4.10 0.42 13.65
N PRO A 40 3.61 0.03 14.84
CA PRO A 40 3.05 -1.30 15.06
C PRO A 40 1.62 -1.40 14.52
N CYS A 41 1.31 -2.47 13.83
CA CYS A 41 -0.05 -2.84 13.45
C CYS A 41 -0.88 -3.10 14.72
N PRO A 42 -1.97 -2.37 14.99
CA PRO A 42 -2.78 -2.60 16.19
C PRO A 42 -3.49 -3.96 16.20
N GLU A 43 -3.72 -4.57 15.03
CA GLU A 43 -4.43 -5.86 14.93
C GLU A 43 -3.52 -7.06 15.16
N TYR A 44 -2.27 -7.00 14.70
CA TYR A 44 -1.34 -8.16 14.74
C TYR A 44 -0.04 -7.90 15.52
N GLY A 45 0.20 -6.67 15.98
CA GLY A 45 1.44 -6.28 16.67
C GLY A 45 2.68 -6.22 15.78
N VAL A 46 2.56 -6.50 14.48
CA VAL A 46 3.70 -6.49 13.53
C VAL A 46 4.16 -5.06 13.28
N GLU A 47 5.46 -4.82 13.34
CA GLU A 47 6.04 -3.52 12.98
C GLU A 47 6.05 -3.30 11.46
N HIS A 48 5.53 -2.16 11.03
CA HIS A 48 5.55 -1.72 9.65
C HIS A 48 6.57 -0.60 9.45
N ASN A 49 7.40 -0.73 8.42
CA ASN A 49 8.10 0.40 7.83
C ASN A 49 7.19 1.08 6.81
N ARG A 50 7.01 2.40 6.94
CA ARG A 50 6.13 3.23 6.10
C ARG A 50 6.35 3.02 4.60
N ASP A 51 7.60 3.07 4.14
CA ASP A 51 7.93 3.07 2.72
C ASP A 51 7.79 1.65 2.13
N ILE A 52 8.17 0.63 2.90
CA ILE A 52 7.96 -0.78 2.54
C ILE A 52 6.46 -1.08 2.46
N ASN A 53 5.69 -0.62 3.46
CA ASN A 53 4.25 -0.79 3.50
C ASN A 53 3.57 -0.15 2.27
N ALA A 54 3.97 1.08 1.93
CA ALA A 54 3.50 1.75 0.73
C ALA A 54 3.84 0.98 -0.55
N ALA A 55 5.08 0.52 -0.70
CA ALA A 55 5.50 -0.25 -1.86
C ALA A 55 4.70 -1.55 -2.04
N LEU A 56 4.41 -2.26 -0.94
CA LEU A 56 3.59 -3.47 -0.97
C LEU A 56 2.14 -3.17 -1.37
N ASN A 57 1.55 -2.10 -0.86
CA ASN A 57 0.21 -1.67 -1.24
C ASN A 57 0.12 -1.23 -2.71
N ILE A 58 1.13 -0.50 -3.21
CA ILE A 58 1.22 -0.12 -4.63
C ILE A 58 1.33 -1.37 -5.51
N THR A 59 2.17 -2.32 -5.12
CA THR A 59 2.33 -3.59 -5.85
C THR A 59 1.02 -4.36 -5.91
N LYS A 60 0.31 -4.49 -4.79
CA LYS A 60 -0.98 -5.18 -4.71
C LYS A 60 -2.05 -4.51 -5.60
N GLN A 61 -2.09 -3.18 -5.62
CA GLN A 61 -2.99 -2.44 -6.50
C GLN A 61 -2.64 -2.64 -7.98
N GLY A 62 -1.36 -2.55 -8.34
CA GLY A 62 -0.90 -2.78 -9.71
C GLY A 62 -1.24 -4.17 -10.21
N LEU A 63 -1.03 -5.19 -9.38
CA LEU A 63 -1.41 -6.58 -9.69
C LEU A 63 -2.92 -6.71 -9.88
N THR A 64 -3.73 -6.11 -8.99
CA THR A 64 -5.20 -6.13 -9.11
C THR A 64 -5.67 -5.57 -10.46
N VAL A 65 -5.10 -4.45 -10.88
CA VAL A 65 -5.41 -3.82 -12.18
C VAL A 65 -5.02 -4.73 -13.34
N ILE A 66 -3.82 -5.31 -13.30
CA ILE A 66 -3.31 -6.22 -14.34
C ILE A 66 -4.19 -7.46 -14.48
N THR A 67 -4.70 -8.01 -13.37
CA THR A 67 -5.55 -9.20 -13.38
C THR A 67 -7.02 -8.90 -13.68
N GLY A 68 -7.37 -7.67 -14.05
CA GLY A 68 -8.75 -7.28 -14.36
C GLY A 68 -9.67 -7.13 -13.15
N GLY A 69 -9.11 -7.09 -11.94
CA GLY A 69 -9.85 -6.82 -10.71
C GLY A 69 -10.16 -5.33 -10.58
N ARG A 70 -11.27 -5.00 -9.91
CA ARG A 70 -11.51 -3.61 -9.48
C ARG A 70 -10.68 -3.34 -8.22
N THR A 71 -9.95 -2.23 -8.20
CA THR A 71 -9.32 -1.70 -6.98
C THR A 71 -10.40 -1.12 -6.07
N HIS A 72 -11.16 -2.00 -5.41
CA HIS A 72 -11.92 -1.60 -4.25
C HIS A 72 -10.91 -1.33 -3.16
N TYR A 73 -10.57 -0.05 -2.94
CA TYR A 73 -10.14 0.34 -1.61
C TYR A 73 -11.17 -0.23 -0.66
N LEU A 74 -10.64 -1.04 0.25
CA LEU A 74 -11.34 -1.68 1.34
C LEU A 74 -12.50 -0.80 1.80
N SER A 75 -13.66 -1.42 1.97
CA SER A 75 -14.84 -0.84 2.60
C SER A 75 -14.46 0.25 3.61
N PRO A 76 -15.14 1.42 3.61
CA PRO A 76 -14.84 2.48 4.58
C PRO A 76 -14.81 1.82 5.94
N TRP A 77 -13.65 1.90 6.57
CA TRP A 77 -13.39 1.36 7.89
C TRP A 77 -14.60 1.71 8.78
N ARG A 78 -15.36 0.69 9.19
CA ARG A 78 -16.48 0.83 10.12
C ARG A 78 -15.87 0.66 11.52
N PRO A 79 -15.80 1.72 12.34
CA PRO A 79 -15.56 1.51 13.77
C PRO A 79 -16.70 0.64 14.32
N ALA A 80 -16.38 -0.26 15.24
CA ALA A 80 -17.34 -0.66 16.27
C ALA A 80 -17.57 0.51 17.22
#